data_AF-A0A522VDK1-F1
#
_entry.id   AF-A0A522VDK1-F1
#
_cell.length_a   1.000
_cell.length_b   1.000
_cell.length_c   1.000
_cell.angle_alpha   90.00
_cell.angle_beta   90.00
_cell.angle_gamma   90.00
#
_symmetry.space_group_name_H-M   'P 1'
#
loop_
_entity.id
_entity.type
_entity.pdbx_description
1 polymer ?
#
loop_
_entity_poly.entity_id
_entity_poly.type
_entity_poly.pdbx_seq_one_letter_code
_entity_poly.pdbx_strand_id
1 'polypeptide(L)' 'MTPFSRVLALIPARGGSKGVPGKNIARLGGHPLIAYSIEAARQSKTVERIIVSTDSPEIAAVAREIGRA' A
#
# COMPACT_ATOMS: atom_id res chain seq x y z
N MET A 1 18.78 14.28 23.29
CA MET A 1 18.36 13.06 22.57
C MET A 1 16.96 13.34 22.04
N THR A 2 16.81 13.69 20.77
CA THR A 2 15.50 14.01 20.19
C THR A 2 14.63 12.74 20.20
N PRO A 3 13.37 12.82 20.67
CA PRO A 3 12.55 11.64 20.85
C PRO A 3 11.96 11.24 19.49
N PHE A 4 12.33 10.05 19.03
CA PHE A 4 11.72 9.28 17.93
C PHE A 4 11.83 9.87 16.51
N SER A 5 12.61 9.18 15.66
CA SER A 5 12.48 9.32 14.21
C SER A 5 11.13 8.73 13.78
N ARG A 6 10.21 9.58 13.32
CA ARG A 6 8.93 9.11 12.79
C ARG A 6 9.12 8.25 11.56
N VAL A 7 8.59 7.03 11.56
CA VAL A 7 8.74 6.09 10.44
C VAL A 7 7.52 6.15 9.53
N LEU A 8 7.75 6.49 8.26
CA LEU A 8 6.75 6.51 7.19
C LEU A 8 6.94 5.30 6.26
N ALA A 9 5.88 4.52 6.06
CA ALA A 9 5.82 3.54 4.99
C ALA A 9 5.27 4.17 3.70
N LEU A 10 6.09 4.20 2.66
CA LEU A 10 5.70 4.64 1.32
C LEU A 10 5.53 3.42 0.41
N ILE A 11 4.32 3.24 -0.14
CA ILE A 11 3.98 2.14 -1.05
C ILE A 11 3.73 2.71 -2.45
N PRO A 12 4.73 2.70 -3.36
CA PRO A 12 4.55 3.14 -4.73
C PRO A 12 3.82 2.07 -5.55
N ALA A 13 2.68 2.42 -6.14
CA ALA A 13 1.82 1.50 -6.88
C ALA A 13 1.29 2.13 -8.18
N ARG A 14 2.11 2.15 -9.23
CA ARG A 14 1.69 2.69 -10.55
C ARG A 14 0.67 1.80 -11.26
N GLY A 15 -0.20 2.40 -12.08
CA GLY A 15 -1.13 1.67 -12.94
C GLY A 15 -0.44 0.86 -14.06
N GLY A 16 0.60 1.44 -14.68
CA GLY A 16 1.33 0.86 -15.81
C GLY A 16 2.28 -0.28 -15.43
N SER A 17 1.77 -1.48 -15.25
CA SER A 17 2.59 -2.67 -14.99
C SER A 17 3.07 -3.32 -16.30
N LYS A 18 4.40 -3.48 -16.45
CA LYS A 18 5.02 -4.04 -17.68
C LYS A 18 4.91 -5.57 -17.78
N GLY A 19 4.88 -6.27 -16.64
CA GLY A 19 4.80 -7.74 -16.60
C GLY A 19 3.34 -8.22 -16.56
N VAL A 20 2.67 -7.99 -15.43
CA VAL A 20 1.25 -8.32 -15.25
C VAL A 20 0.44 -7.03 -15.29
N PRO A 21 -0.40 -6.77 -16.30
CA PRO A 21 -1.29 -5.60 -16.31
C PRO A 21 -2.13 -5.52 -15.03
N GLY A 22 -2.25 -4.33 -14.44
CA GLY A 22 -3.03 -4.13 -13.21
C GLY A 22 -2.49 -4.84 -11.97
N LYS A 23 -1.22 -5.26 -11.95
CA LYS A 23 -0.60 -6.09 -10.89
C LYS A 23 -0.99 -5.70 -9.46
N ASN A 24 -1.01 -4.41 -9.13
CA ASN A 24 -1.24 -3.93 -7.76
C ASN A 24 -2.65 -4.21 -7.23
N ILE A 25 -3.64 -4.36 -8.11
CA ILE A 25 -5.03 -4.68 -7.74
C ILE A 25 -5.44 -6.09 -8.18
N ALA A 26 -4.59 -6.78 -8.95
CA ALA A 26 -4.79 -8.18 -9.28
C ALA A 26 -4.89 -9.01 -8.00
N ARG A 27 -5.83 -9.97 -7.98
CA ARG A 27 -6.02 -10.84 -6.82
C ARG A 27 -4.89 -11.86 -6.73
N LEU A 28 -4.30 -11.95 -5.55
CA LEU A 28 -3.37 -13.00 -5.12
C LEU A 28 -3.92 -13.54 -3.80
N GLY A 29 -4.07 -14.86 -3.66
CA GLY A 29 -4.55 -15.45 -2.40
C GLY A 29 -5.86 -14.85 -1.85
N GLY A 30 -6.79 -14.50 -2.75
CA GLY A 30 -8.09 -13.90 -2.40
C GLY A 30 -8.10 -12.38 -2.23
N HIS A 31 -6.95 -11.72 -2.13
CA HIS A 31 -6.85 -10.28 -1.85
C HIS A 31 -6.14 -9.52 -2.98
N PRO A 32 -6.44 -8.23 -3.20
CA PRO A 32 -5.64 -7.39 -4.10
C PRO A 32 -4.17 -7.39 -3.66
N LEU A 33 -3.22 -7.47 -4.59
CA LEU A 33 -1.80 -7.58 -4.25
C LEU A 33 -1.31 -6.46 -3.30
N ILE A 34 -1.78 -5.22 -3.50
CA ILE A 34 -1.41 -4.07 -2.66
C ILE A 34 -1.85 -4.23 -1.20
N ALA A 35 -2.89 -5.04 -0.93
CA ALA A 35 -3.37 -5.29 0.43
C ALA A 35 -2.28 -5.89 1.31
N TYR A 36 -1.47 -6.80 0.76
CA TYR A 36 -0.38 -7.42 1.52
C TYR A 36 0.65 -6.41 2.01
N SER A 37 1.00 -5.41 1.19
CA SER A 37 1.93 -4.35 1.60
C SER A 37 1.32 -3.40 2.62
N ILE A 38 0.05 -3.03 2.46
CA ILE A 38 -0.67 -2.16 3.40
C ILE A 38 -0.79 -2.86 4.76
N GLU A 39 -1.22 -4.11 4.78
CA GLU A 39 -1.38 -4.89 6.02
C GLU A 39 -0.05 -5.18 6.71
N ALA A 40 1.01 -5.49 5.96
CA ALA A 40 2.35 -5.63 6.55
C ALA A 40 2.84 -4.33 7.21
N ALA A 41 2.55 -3.17 6.59
CA ALA A 41 2.88 -1.88 7.17
C ALA A 41 2.03 -1.57 8.41
N ARG A 42 0.74 -1.94 8.43
CA ARG A 42 -0.15 -1.79 9.61
C ARG A 42 0.27 -2.67 10.78
N GLN A 43 0.75 -3.89 10.51
CA GLN A 43 1.21 -4.83 11.54
C GLN A 43 2.59 -4.47 12.11
N SER A 44 3.33 -3.56 11.47
CA SER A 44 4.62 -3.09 11.96
C SER A 44 4.46 -2.27 13.24
N LYS A 45 5.24 -2.59 14.27
CA LYS A 45 5.27 -1.85 15.55
C LYS A 45 5.93 -0.47 15.46
N THR A 46 6.63 -0.19 14.35
CA THR A 46 7.43 1.04 14.21
C THR A 46 6.87 2.03 13.21
N VAL A 47 5.99 1.59 12.30
CA VAL A 47 5.41 2.46 11.26
C VAL A 47 4.29 3.30 11.86
N GLU A 48 4.43 4.63 11.78
CA GLU A 48 3.43 5.56 12.31
C GLU A 48 2.45 6.04 11.23
N ARG A 49 2.87 6.01 9.96
CA ARG A 49 2.07 6.49 8.84
C ARG A 49 2.31 5.65 7.61
N ILE A 50 1.23 5.40 6.87
CA ILE A 50 1.25 4.66 5.60
C ILE A 50 0.74 5.59 4.51
N ILE A 51 1.49 5.70 3.41
CA ILE A 51 1.10 6.46 2.22
C ILE A 51 1.23 5.54 1.00
N VAL A 52 0.13 5.39 0.27
CA VAL A 52 0.14 4.79 -1.07
C VAL A 52 0.27 5.91 -2.10
N SER A 53 1.34 5.86 -2.91
CA SER A 53 1.56 6.80 -4.01
C SER A 53 1.20 6.12 -5.32
N THR A 54 0.24 6.68 -6.06
CA THR A 54 -0.26 6.10 -7.30
C THR A 54 -0.76 7.18 -8.25
N ASP A 55 -0.63 6.90 -9.55
CA ASP A 55 -1.19 7.64 -10.68
C ASP A 55 -2.55 7.08 -11.13
N SER A 56 -2.98 5.94 -10.58
CA SER A 56 -4.21 5.26 -10.96
C SER A 56 -5.33 5.53 -9.94
N PRO A 57 -6.46 6.13 -10.37
CA PRO A 57 -7.63 6.29 -9.52
C PRO A 57 -8.19 4.97 -8.97
N GLU A 58 -8.08 3.88 -9.73
CA GLU A 58 -8.53 2.55 -9.35
C GLU A 58 -7.69 1.98 -8.20
N ILE A 59 -6.36 2.07 -8.32
CA ILE A 59 -5.45 1.66 -7.24
C ILE A 59 -5.71 2.51 -5.99
N ALA A 60 -5.94 3.81 -6.14
CA ALA A 60 -6.25 4.69 -5.02
C ALA A 60 -7.58 4.32 -4.34
N ALA A 61 -8.60 3.91 -5.09
CA ALA A 61 -9.87 3.45 -4.54
C ALA A 61 -9.69 2.18 -3.70
N VAL A 62 -9.02 1.16 -4.26
CA VAL A 62 -8.74 -0.12 -3.57
C VAL A 62 -7.90 0.11 -2.31
N ALA A 63 -6.84 0.93 -2.41
CA ALA A 63 -6.00 1.25 -1.25
C ALA A 63 -6.77 1.94 -0.12
N ARG A 64 -7.70 2.85 -0.46
CA ARG A 64 -8.57 3.51 0.53
C ARG A 64 -9.55 2.54 1.17
N GLU A 65 -10.08 1.58 0.43
CA GLU A 65 -10.96 0.55 0.96
C GLU A 65 -10.24 -0.30 2.00
N ILE A 66 -9.03 -0.76 1.69
CA ILE A 66 -8.20 -1.57 2.60
C ILE A 66 -7.81 -0.76 3.84
N GLY A 67 -7.38 0.50 3.66
CA GLY A 67 -6.91 1.35 4.75
C GLY A 67 -8.00 1.93 5.67
N ARG A 68 -9.29 1.69 5.40
CA ARG A 68 -10.40 2.10 6.28
C ARG A 68 -10.66 1.14 7.44
N ALA A 69 -10.12 -0.09 7.37
CA ALA A 69 -10.26 -1.10 8.41
C ALA A 69 -9.30 -0.90 9.59
#